data_AF-A0A0Q4TT78-F1
#
_entry.id   AF-A0A0Q4TT78-F1
#
_cell.length_a   1.000
_cell.length_b   1.000
_cell.length_c   1.000
_cell.angle_alpha   90.00
_cell.angle_beta   90.00
_cell.angle_gamma   90.00
#
_symmetry.space_group_name_H-M   'P 1'
#
loop_
_entity.id
_entity.type
_entity.pdbx_description
1 polymer ?
#
loop_
_entity_poly.entity_id
_entity_poly.type
_entity_poly.pdbx_seq_one_letter_code
_entity_poly.pdbx_strand_id
1 'polypeptide(L)'
;MPMRLWVFAAMGSVVCLGVPALILNSSEAFGQMTEGNAAPGICVRAGGVGIVVNGGSYCRLGDGRLVDQRLLFRRRPRRAVMPNPASAYCEHNGGWIETVNAPGGQTGYCHLPNGAVVEEWAFFRGR
;
A
#
# COMPACT_ATOMS: atom_id res chain seq x y z
N MET A 1 0.58 54.65 40.78
CA MET A 1 1.99 54.36 40.39
C MET A 1 2.02 52.94 39.82
N PRO A 2 2.48 52.74 38.57
CA PRO A 2 2.23 51.52 37.80
C PRO A 2 3.27 50.42 38.09
N MET A 3 2.82 49.19 38.33
CA MET A 3 3.70 48.02 38.37
C MET A 3 4.08 47.62 36.94
N ARG A 4 5.38 47.58 36.71
CA ARG A 4 6.06 47.37 35.43
C ARG A 4 5.96 45.92 34.97
N LEU A 5 5.65 45.76 33.69
CA LEU A 5 5.81 44.55 32.90
C LEU A 5 7.30 44.16 32.86
N TRP A 6 7.64 42.94 33.28
CA TRP A 6 8.95 42.34 33.02
C TRP A 6 8.78 41.14 32.10
N VAL A 7 9.21 41.30 30.86
CA VAL A 7 9.51 40.20 29.95
C VAL A 7 10.93 39.73 30.29
N PHE A 8 11.09 38.49 30.74
CA PHE A 8 12.37 37.80 30.69
C PHE A 8 12.20 36.51 29.90
N ALA A 9 12.88 36.49 28.76
CA ALA A 9 13.09 35.31 27.96
C ALA A 9 14.29 34.51 28.50
N ALA A 10 14.10 33.21 28.51
CA ALA A 10 15.08 32.16 28.24
C ALA A 10 16.01 31.65 29.36
N MET A 11 16.30 30.36 29.16
CA MET A 11 17.43 29.55 29.63
C MET A 11 17.19 28.79 30.93
N GLY A 12 17.19 27.47 30.76
CA GLY A 12 16.68 26.52 31.73
C GLY A 12 17.63 26.16 32.86
N SER A 13 17.08 25.39 33.79
CA SER A 13 17.76 24.38 34.61
C SER A 13 16.68 23.68 35.42
N VAL A 14 16.45 22.41 35.10
CA VAL A 14 15.60 21.52 35.87
C VAL A 14 16.35 21.16 37.15
N VAL A 15 15.81 21.54 38.31
CA VAL A 15 16.27 21.05 39.61
C VAL A 15 15.58 19.71 39.83
N CYS A 16 16.34 18.62 39.72
CA CYS A 16 15.88 17.27 40.08
C CYS A 16 15.84 17.12 41.61
N LEU A 17 14.66 17.26 42.21
CA LEU A 17 14.36 16.69 43.53
C LEU A 17 13.51 15.42 43.34
N GLY A 18 13.86 14.41 44.12
CA GLY A 18 13.52 13.01 43.95
C GLY A 18 12.06 12.68 43.65
N VAL A 19 11.92 11.75 42.70
CA VAL A 19 10.71 11.08 42.19
C VAL A 19 9.86 11.95 41.24
N PRO A 20 10.04 11.81 39.92
CA PRO A 20 9.36 12.62 38.93
C PRO A 20 7.88 12.30 38.89
N ALA A 21 7.08 13.36 38.82
CA ALA A 21 5.71 13.31 38.33
C ALA A 21 5.66 12.44 37.06
N LEU A 22 4.77 11.45 37.06
CA LEU A 22 4.34 10.71 35.88
C LEU A 22 3.61 11.66 34.94
N ILE A 23 4.38 12.56 34.31
CA ILE A 23 4.04 13.06 32.99
C ILE A 23 4.34 11.87 32.08
N LEU A 24 3.30 11.10 31.75
CA LEU A 24 3.32 10.18 30.62
C LEU A 24 3.74 11.00 29.41
N ASN A 25 5.03 10.94 29.13
CA ASN A 25 5.64 11.53 27.96
C ASN A 25 4.89 10.94 26.77
N SER A 26 4.31 11.79 25.92
CA SER A 26 3.56 11.39 24.73
C SER A 26 4.40 10.53 23.75
N SER A 27 5.67 10.28 24.05
CA SER A 27 6.51 9.29 23.37
C SER A 27 6.33 7.84 23.82
N GLU A 28 5.67 7.54 24.95
CA GLU A 28 5.50 6.14 25.42
C GLU A 28 4.29 5.42 24.81
N ALA A 29 3.43 6.12 24.06
CA ALA A 29 2.41 5.49 23.24
C ALA A 29 2.96 4.92 21.91
N PHE A 30 4.25 5.11 21.62
CA PHE A 30 4.98 4.42 20.57
C PHE A 30 5.52 3.08 21.12
N GLY A 31 4.62 2.21 21.55
CA GLY A 31 4.97 0.81 21.74
C GLY A 31 5.52 0.26 20.43
N GLN A 32 6.83 -0.03 20.42
CA GLN A 32 7.58 -0.87 19.49
C GLN A 32 6.86 -1.16 18.16
N MET A 33 7.08 -0.31 17.16
CA MET A 33 6.89 -0.71 15.77
C MET A 33 7.92 -1.77 15.44
N THR A 34 7.58 -3.04 15.64
CA THR A 34 8.33 -4.14 15.04
C THR A 34 8.21 -4.02 13.52
N GLU A 35 9.36 -4.10 12.86
CA GLU A 35 9.52 -4.06 11.40
C GLU A 35 8.52 -5.02 10.75
N GLY A 36 7.51 -4.46 10.07
CA GLY A 36 6.51 -5.27 9.36
C GLY A 36 5.12 -4.64 9.17
N ASN A 37 4.73 -3.64 9.96
CA ASN A 37 3.38 -3.07 9.88
C ASN A 37 3.42 -1.61 9.45
N ALA A 38 3.46 -1.34 8.16
CA ALA A 38 3.14 -0.02 7.57
C ALA A 38 1.61 0.31 7.52
N ALA A 39 0.75 -0.57 8.05
CA ALA A 39 -0.70 -0.36 8.17
C ALA A 39 -1.14 0.68 9.22
N PRO A 40 -0.39 0.94 10.33
CA PRO A 40 -0.76 1.94 11.33
C PRO A 40 -0.83 3.33 10.72
N GLY A 41 0.14 3.69 9.87
CA GLY A 41 0.15 4.98 9.18
C GLY A 41 -1.04 5.17 8.24
N ILE A 42 -1.53 4.10 7.58
CA ILE A 42 -2.73 4.19 6.73
C ILE A 42 -3.99 4.32 7.57
N CYS A 43 -4.09 3.57 8.67
CA CYS A 43 -5.22 3.63 9.60
C CYS A 43 -5.39 5.03 10.20
N VAL A 44 -4.30 5.59 10.74
CA VAL A 44 -4.31 6.93 11.35
C VAL A 44 -4.63 8.02 10.31
N ARG A 45 -4.09 7.91 9.10
CA ARG A 45 -4.38 8.86 8.00
C ARG A 45 -5.83 8.78 7.51
N ALA A 46 -6.49 7.64 7.67
CA ALA A 46 -7.91 7.47 7.39
C ALA A 46 -8.82 7.96 8.54
N GLY A 47 -8.26 8.60 9.58
CA GLY A 47 -9.00 9.02 10.77
C GLY A 47 -9.40 7.86 11.67
N GLY A 48 -8.73 6.71 11.55
CA GLY A 48 -8.97 5.52 12.36
C GLY A 48 -7.93 5.31 13.46
N VAL A 49 -8.26 4.41 14.39
CA VAL A 49 -7.40 3.98 15.50
C VAL A 49 -7.02 2.52 15.31
N GLY A 50 -5.73 2.22 15.36
CA GLY A 50 -5.23 0.84 15.33
C GLY A 50 -5.54 0.13 16.64
N ILE A 51 -6.06 -1.09 16.57
CA ILE A 51 -6.35 -1.94 17.74
C ILE A 51 -5.89 -3.38 17.49
N VAL A 52 -5.64 -4.11 18.57
CA VAL A 52 -5.33 -5.55 18.54
C VAL A 52 -6.45 -6.32 19.21
N VAL A 53 -7.02 -7.30 18.52
CA VAL A 53 -8.11 -8.16 19.04
C VAL A 53 -7.72 -9.61 18.80
N ASN A 54 -7.62 -10.42 19.86
CA ASN A 54 -7.25 -11.84 19.80
C ASN A 54 -5.98 -12.10 18.98
N GLY A 55 -4.97 -11.22 19.09
CA GLY A 55 -3.72 -11.31 18.32
C GLY A 55 -3.80 -10.86 16.85
N GLY A 56 -4.97 -10.44 16.36
CA GLY A 56 -5.15 -9.82 15.05
C GLY A 56 -5.08 -8.29 15.11
N SER A 57 -4.56 -7.65 14.06
CA SER A 57 -4.46 -6.19 13.96
C SER A 57 -5.56 -5.59 13.09
N TYR A 58 -6.29 -4.64 13.66
CA TYR A 58 -7.46 -4.02 13.04
C TYR A 58 -7.36 -2.49 13.10
N CYS A 59 -8.08 -1.82 12.22
CA CYS A 59 -8.28 -0.39 12.21
C CYS A 59 -9.75 -0.08 12.48
N ARG A 60 -10.03 0.63 13.56
CA ARG A 60 -11.35 1.18 13.86
C ARG A 60 -11.49 2.56 13.22
N LEU A 61 -12.32 2.68 12.20
CA LEU A 61 -12.60 3.93 11.52
C LEU A 61 -13.55 4.83 12.34
N GLY A 62 -13.64 6.11 11.99
CA GLY A 62 -14.51 7.08 12.66
C GLY A 62 -16.01 6.76 12.55
N ASP A 63 -16.41 5.94 11.56
CA ASP A 63 -17.76 5.42 11.40
C ASP A 63 -18.03 4.13 12.21
N GLY A 64 -17.08 3.70 13.05
CA GLY A 64 -17.19 2.51 13.89
C GLY A 64 -16.85 1.19 13.19
N ARG A 65 -16.56 1.21 11.88
CA ARG A 65 -16.17 -0.01 11.16
C ARG A 65 -14.80 -0.50 11.61
N LEU A 66 -14.68 -1.82 11.76
CA LEU A 66 -13.40 -2.50 11.95
C LEU A 66 -12.93 -3.08 10.63
N VAL A 67 -11.71 -2.72 10.23
CA VAL A 67 -11.07 -3.19 9.00
C VAL A 67 -9.75 -3.85 9.35
N ASP A 68 -9.50 -5.06 8.86
CA ASP A 68 -8.19 -5.71 9.01
C ASP A 68 -7.09 -4.80 8.43
N GLN A 69 -6.04 -4.54 9.21
CA GLN A 69 -4.95 -3.65 8.81
C GLN A 69 -4.25 -4.08 7.50
N ARG A 70 -4.25 -5.38 7.18
CA ARG A 70 -3.72 -5.92 5.91
C ARG A 70 -4.55 -5.49 4.71
N LEU A 71 -5.84 -5.25 4.88
CA LEU A 71 -6.72 -4.78 3.80
C LEU A 71 -6.46 -3.31 3.46
N LEU A 72 -5.98 -2.50 4.40
CA LEU A 72 -5.59 -1.11 4.14
C LEU A 72 -4.39 -1.00 3.19
N PHE A 73 -3.47 -1.97 3.22
CA PHE A 73 -2.36 -2.05 2.28
C PHE A 73 -2.75 -2.48 0.86
N ARG A 74 -3.84 -3.24 0.72
CA ARG A 74 -4.31 -3.72 -0.59
C ARG A 74 -5.06 -2.66 -1.39
N ARG A 75 -5.17 -1.42 -0.90
CA ARG A 75 -5.76 -0.28 -1.61
C ARG A 75 -4.78 0.46 -2.54
N ARG A 76 -3.89 -0.25 -3.23
CA ARG A 76 -3.46 0.27 -4.54
C ARG A 76 -4.50 -0.24 -5.53
N PRO A 77 -5.19 0.63 -6.30
CA PRO A 77 -5.99 0.12 -7.41
C PRO A 77 -5.05 -0.77 -8.22
N ARG A 78 -5.44 -2.04 -8.44
CA ARG A 78 -4.71 -2.88 -9.38
C ARG A 78 -4.58 -2.02 -10.63
N ARG A 79 -3.35 -1.75 -11.08
CA ARG A 79 -3.17 -1.14 -12.40
C ARG A 79 -4.03 -1.98 -13.33
N ALA A 80 -4.95 -1.32 -14.03
CA ALA A 80 -5.71 -2.00 -15.06
C ALA A 80 -4.66 -2.64 -15.98
N VAL A 81 -4.61 -3.98 -15.97
CA VAL A 81 -3.76 -4.70 -16.91
C VAL A 81 -4.50 -4.59 -18.22
N MET A 82 -4.02 -3.71 -19.09
CA MET A 82 -4.49 -3.69 -20.46
C MET A 82 -4.06 -5.02 -21.10
N PRO A 83 -5.00 -5.85 -21.61
CA PRO A 83 -4.63 -7.09 -22.28
C PRO A 83 -3.66 -6.80 -23.43
N ASN A 84 -2.80 -7.76 -23.74
CA ASN A 84 -1.98 -7.69 -24.96
C ASN A 84 -2.93 -7.63 -26.17
N PRO A 85 -2.92 -6.55 -26.98
CA PRO A 85 -3.86 -6.42 -28.09
C PRO A 85 -3.69 -7.51 -29.14
N ALA A 86 -2.47 -8.02 -29.34
CA ALA A 86 -2.22 -9.12 -30.28
C ALA A 86 -2.84 -10.44 -29.80
N SER A 87 -2.66 -10.76 -28.50
CA SER A 87 -3.28 -11.94 -27.89
C SER A 87 -4.82 -11.85 -27.92
N ALA A 88 -5.37 -10.69 -27.57
CA ALA A 88 -6.80 -10.45 -27.62
C ALA A 88 -7.37 -10.58 -29.05
N TYR A 89 -6.62 -10.12 -30.06
CA TYR A 89 -7.00 -10.27 -31.46
C TYR A 89 -7.00 -11.74 -31.89
N CYS A 90 -6.03 -12.54 -31.45
CA CYS A 90 -6.02 -13.99 -31.71
C CYS A 90 -7.29 -14.67 -31.17
N GLU A 91 -7.60 -14.45 -29.88
CA GLU A 91 -8.78 -15.02 -29.22
C GLU A 91 -10.08 -14.53 -29.87
N HIS A 92 -10.15 -13.26 -30.25
CA HIS A 92 -11.30 -12.70 -30.97
C HIS A 92 -11.57 -13.39 -32.32
N ASN A 93 -10.52 -13.86 -32.99
CA ASN A 93 -10.61 -14.61 -34.24
C ASN A 93 -10.81 -16.12 -34.02
N GLY A 94 -11.12 -16.53 -32.78
CA GLY A 94 -11.36 -17.93 -32.42
C GLY A 94 -10.08 -18.75 -32.28
N GLY A 95 -8.91 -18.12 -32.30
CA GLY A 95 -7.64 -18.79 -32.06
C GLY A 95 -7.30 -18.91 -30.57
N TRP A 96 -6.18 -19.56 -30.27
CA TRP A 96 -5.59 -19.63 -28.94
C TRP A 96 -4.10 -19.30 -28.99
N ILE A 97 -3.56 -18.79 -27.87
CA ILE A 97 -2.17 -18.33 -27.78
C ILE A 97 -1.27 -19.41 -27.17
N GLU A 98 -0.16 -19.69 -27.87
CA GLU A 98 1.00 -20.39 -27.34
C GLU A 98 2.14 -19.39 -27.08
N THR A 99 2.65 -19.35 -25.86
CA THR A 99 3.82 -18.53 -25.53
C THR A 99 5.09 -19.38 -25.55
N VAL A 100 5.99 -19.07 -26.48
CA VAL A 100 7.27 -19.75 -26.64
C VAL A 100 8.39 -18.93 -26.00
N ASN A 101 9.17 -19.56 -25.12
CA ASN A 101 10.36 -18.94 -24.53
C ASN A 101 11.58 -19.12 -25.45
N ALA A 102 12.32 -18.04 -25.68
CA ALA A 102 13.58 -18.02 -26.42
C ALA A 102 14.62 -17.16 -25.66
N PRO A 103 15.92 -17.24 -26.02
CA PRO A 103 16.96 -16.43 -25.40
C PRO A 103 16.69 -14.91 -25.47
N GLY A 104 15.92 -14.46 -26.47
CA GLY A 104 15.52 -13.06 -26.64
C GLY A 104 14.22 -12.66 -25.94
N GLY A 105 13.58 -13.55 -25.19
CA GLY A 105 12.31 -13.31 -24.50
C GLY A 105 11.20 -14.28 -24.90
N GLN A 106 9.96 -13.88 -24.64
CA GLN A 106 8.76 -14.65 -24.98
C GLN A 106 8.15 -14.16 -26.29
N THR A 107 7.75 -15.09 -27.14
CA THR A 107 7.01 -14.81 -28.39
C THR A 107 5.67 -15.53 -28.35
N GLY A 108 4.59 -14.81 -28.66
CA GLY A 108 3.25 -15.39 -28.77
C GLY A 108 2.96 -15.88 -30.18
N TYR A 109 2.43 -17.10 -30.30
CA TYR A 109 1.93 -17.67 -31.54
C TYR A 109 0.43 -17.92 -31.42
N CYS A 110 -0.32 -17.41 -32.40
CA CYS A 110 -1.74 -17.64 -32.54
C CYS A 110 -2.00 -18.89 -33.36
N HIS A 111 -2.68 -19.86 -32.76
CA HIS A 111 -3.19 -21.06 -33.40
C HIS A 111 -4.63 -20.81 -33.84
N LEU A 112 -4.85 -20.72 -35.15
CA LEU A 112 -6.14 -20.36 -35.74
C LEU A 112 -7.01 -21.61 -35.97
N PRO A 113 -8.36 -21.47 -36.03
CA PRO A 113 -9.30 -22.58 -36.26
C PRO A 113 -9.08 -23.34 -37.58
N ASN A 114 -8.48 -22.68 -38.57
CA ASN A 114 -8.13 -23.28 -39.86
C ASN A 114 -6.82 -24.11 -39.80
N GLY A 115 -6.20 -24.24 -38.62
CA GLY A 115 -4.95 -24.95 -38.40
C GLY A 115 -3.69 -24.14 -38.68
N ALA A 116 -3.81 -22.86 -39.09
CA ALA A 116 -2.65 -22.01 -39.29
C ALA A 116 -2.05 -21.57 -37.94
N VAL A 117 -0.72 -21.48 -37.89
CA VAL A 117 0.02 -20.94 -36.74
C VAL A 117 0.79 -19.72 -37.21
N VAL A 118 0.50 -18.57 -36.63
CA VAL A 118 1.06 -17.27 -37.01
C VAL A 118 1.52 -16.51 -35.77
N GLU A 119 2.63 -15.78 -35.87
CA GLU A 119 3.09 -14.94 -34.74
C GLU A 119 2.03 -13.86 -34.42
N GLU A 120 1.72 -13.66 -33.14
CA GLU A 120 0.54 -12.87 -32.74
C GLU A 120 0.60 -11.42 -33.23
N TRP A 121 1.78 -10.80 -33.23
CA TRP A 121 1.94 -9.42 -33.67
C TRP A 121 1.96 -9.28 -35.19
N ALA A 122 2.47 -10.28 -35.92
CA ALA A 122 2.35 -10.36 -37.37
C ALA A 122 0.87 -10.46 -37.77
N PHE A 123 0.12 -11.36 -37.11
CA PHE A 123 -1.31 -11.54 -37.35
C PHE A 123 -2.11 -10.27 -37.03
N PHE A 124 -1.87 -9.64 -35.88
CA PHE A 124 -2.51 -8.38 -35.49
C PHE A 124 -2.27 -7.24 -36.49
N ARG A 125 -1.13 -7.25 -37.18
CA ARG A 125 -0.74 -6.20 -38.15
C ARG A 125 -0.99 -6.60 -39.60
N GLY A 126 -1.56 -7.78 -39.86
CA GLY A 126 -1.82 -8.31 -41.20
C GLY A 126 -0.56 -8.54 -42.03
N ARG A 127 0.48 -9.14 -41.43
CA ARG A 127 1.78 -9.42 -42.07
C ARG A 127 2.05 -10.91 -42.16
#